data_AF-A0A916ZQ10-F1
#
_entry.id   AF-A0A916ZQ10-F1
#
_cell.length_a   1.000
_cell.length_b   1.000
_cell.length_c   1.000
_cell.angle_alpha   90.00
_cell.angle_beta   90.00
_cell.angle_gamma   90.00
#
_symmetry.space_group_name_H-M   'P 1'
#
loop_
_entity.id
_entity.type
_entity.pdbx_description
1 polymer ?
#
loop_
_entity_poly.entity_id
_entity_poly.type
_entity_poly.pdbx_seq_one_letter_code
_entity_poly.pdbx_strand_id
1 'polypeptide(L)'
;MRALVALMLLGAVPAMAAVQPADEVGETGERICMDLRVIKASRMTEDGFYEVRVGKDWWRNSASCPAFAPRRAITTQLQSSRLCRGDIAVVFLPRENISYGGCSLGEWEKLAPVDGDAAR
;
A
#
# COMPACT_ATOMS: atom_id res chain seq x y z
N MET A 1 -16.52 25.73 -67.64
CA MET A 1 -17.53 26.15 -66.63
C MET A 1 -17.37 25.28 -65.41
N ARG A 2 -17.20 25.91 -64.23
CA ARG A 2 -17.73 25.53 -62.88
C ARG A 2 -17.43 24.10 -62.37
N ALA A 3 -16.97 23.84 -61.14
CA ALA A 3 -16.66 24.66 -59.97
C ALA A 3 -16.05 23.73 -58.88
N LEU A 4 -15.16 24.29 -58.07
CA LEU A 4 -14.96 24.13 -56.61
C LEU A 4 -15.01 22.73 -55.95
N VAL A 5 -13.91 22.26 -55.36
CA VAL A 5 -13.42 22.50 -53.97
C VAL A 5 -14.27 21.82 -52.89
N ALA A 6 -13.61 20.95 -52.08
CA ALA A 6 -13.84 20.67 -50.65
C ALA A 6 -13.46 19.19 -50.37
N LEU A 7 -12.77 18.77 -49.31
CA LEU A 7 -12.30 19.42 -48.09
C LEU A 7 -11.23 18.48 -47.51
N MET A 8 -10.03 18.99 -47.20
CA MET A 8 -9.07 18.24 -46.38
C MET A 8 -9.60 18.20 -44.94
N LEU A 9 -9.91 17.00 -44.43
CA LEU A 9 -10.12 16.78 -43.00
C LEU A 9 -8.77 16.40 -42.38
N LEU A 10 -8.05 17.41 -41.87
CA LEU A 10 -7.00 17.20 -40.88
C LEU A 10 -7.66 16.73 -39.58
N GLY A 11 -7.63 15.42 -39.34
CA GLY A 11 -7.94 14.85 -38.03
C GLY A 11 -6.86 15.27 -37.04
N ALA A 12 -7.19 16.20 -36.14
CA ALA A 12 -6.37 16.48 -34.96
C ALA A 12 -6.44 15.26 -34.02
N VAL A 13 -5.42 14.41 -34.05
CA VAL A 13 -5.26 13.35 -33.06
C VAL A 13 -4.79 14.04 -31.77
N PRO A 14 -5.57 14.04 -30.68
CA PRO A 14 -5.07 14.55 -29.42
C PRO A 14 -3.90 13.65 -29.00
N ALA A 15 -2.72 14.25 -28.86
CA ALA A 15 -1.58 13.59 -28.29
C ALA A 15 -1.93 13.20 -26.85
N MET A 16 -2.27 11.93 -26.63
CA MET A 16 -2.32 11.37 -25.30
C MET A 16 -0.89 11.43 -24.77
N ALA A 17 -0.62 12.40 -23.89
CA ALA A 17 0.60 12.45 -23.13
C ALA A 17 0.74 11.09 -22.43
N ALA A 18 1.72 10.30 -22.88
CA ALA A 18 2.14 9.12 -22.16
C ALA A 18 2.58 9.60 -20.78
N VAL A 19 1.72 9.38 -19.78
CA VAL A 19 2.10 9.46 -18.37
C VAL A 19 3.20 8.43 -18.22
N GLN A 20 4.44 8.91 -18.20
CA GLN A 20 5.57 8.08 -17.83
C GLN A 20 5.27 7.55 -16.43
N PRO A 21 5.28 6.22 -16.21
CA PRO A 21 5.22 5.70 -14.85
C PRO A 21 6.40 6.33 -14.12
N ALA A 22 6.09 7.11 -13.08
CA ALA A 22 7.09 7.71 -12.23
C ALA A 22 8.09 6.62 -11.84
N ASP A 23 9.34 6.82 -12.23
CA ASP A 23 10.47 6.01 -11.82
C ASP A 23 10.33 5.68 -10.34
N GLU A 24 10.50 4.40 -10.02
CA GLU A 24 10.44 3.87 -8.67
C GLU A 24 11.49 4.58 -7.81
N VAL A 25 11.05 5.63 -7.11
CA VAL A 25 11.80 6.18 -5.99
C VAL A 25 11.89 5.06 -4.98
N GLY A 26 13.05 4.42 -4.92
CA GLY A 26 13.42 3.52 -3.86
C GLY A 26 13.36 4.31 -2.56
N GLU A 27 12.19 4.32 -1.94
CA GLU A 27 11.93 5.14 -0.78
C GLU A 27 12.68 4.51 0.39
N THR A 28 13.87 5.01 0.68
CA THR A 28 14.52 4.86 1.97
C THR A 28 13.93 5.93 2.87
N GLY A 29 12.98 5.57 3.71
CA GLY A 29 12.32 6.56 4.55
C GLY A 29 11.31 5.96 5.52
N GLU A 30 11.06 6.74 6.57
CA GLU A 30 9.91 6.60 7.45
C GLU A 30 8.70 7.27 6.80
N ARG A 31 7.51 6.68 6.92
CA ARG A 31 6.26 7.25 6.39
C ARG A 31 5.21 7.32 7.50
N ILE A 32 4.51 8.45 7.60
CA ILE A 32 3.39 8.62 8.54
C ILE A 32 2.19 7.76 8.12
N CYS A 33 1.98 7.56 6.82
CA CYS A 33 0.84 6.84 6.28
C CYS A 33 1.25 5.84 5.20
N MET A 34 0.52 4.72 5.13
CA MET A 34 0.64 3.70 4.08
C MET A 34 -0.63 3.64 3.25
N ASP A 35 -0.53 3.74 1.92
CA ASP A 35 -1.70 3.58 1.04
C ASP A 35 -2.11 2.10 0.98
N LEU A 36 -3.37 1.82 1.28
CA LEU A 36 -3.89 0.44 1.28
C LEU A 36 -3.77 -0.23 -0.09
N ARG A 37 -3.84 0.53 -1.18
CA ARG A 37 -3.86 -0.01 -2.55
C ARG A 37 -2.50 -0.50 -3.02
N VAL A 38 -1.42 -0.04 -2.38
CA VAL A 38 -0.05 -0.45 -2.73
C VAL A 38 0.42 -1.66 -1.91
N ILE A 39 -0.32 -2.02 -0.85
CA ILE A 39 -0.03 -3.18 -0.02
C ILE A 39 -0.33 -4.47 -0.81
N LYS A 40 0.68 -5.31 -1.00
CA LYS A 40 0.60 -6.58 -1.73
C LYS A 40 0.49 -7.80 -0.81
N ALA A 41 0.97 -7.66 0.41
CA ALA A 41 0.86 -8.67 1.45
C ALA A 41 0.95 -7.99 2.81
N SER A 42 0.44 -8.65 3.85
CA SER A 42 0.59 -8.21 5.22
C SER A 42 0.77 -9.40 6.14
N ARG A 43 1.52 -9.22 7.22
CA ARG A 43 1.70 -10.24 8.26
C ARG A 43 1.85 -9.60 9.62
N MET A 44 1.65 -10.40 10.65
CA MET A 44 1.99 -10.06 12.02
C MET A 44 3.12 -10.98 12.48
N THR A 45 4.06 -10.43 13.22
CA THR A 45 5.21 -11.17 13.76
C THR A 45 4.91 -11.70 15.17
N GLU A 46 5.73 -12.64 15.64
CA GLU A 46 5.68 -13.11 17.04
C GLU A 46 6.06 -12.00 18.02
N ASP A 47 6.93 -11.07 17.60
CA ASP A 47 7.38 -9.92 18.38
C ASP A 47 6.34 -8.79 18.49
N GLY A 48 5.12 -8.99 18.00
CA GLY A 48 4.05 -8.01 18.15
C GLY A 48 4.08 -6.89 17.11
N PHE A 49 4.69 -7.07 15.94
CA PHE A 49 4.70 -6.07 14.87
C PHE A 49 3.74 -6.39 13.74
N TYR A 50 3.22 -5.34 13.11
CA TYR A 50 2.47 -5.42 11.86
C TYR A 50 3.35 -5.01 10.68
N GLU A 51 3.52 -5.91 9.72
CA GLU A 51 4.38 -5.70 8.56
C GLU A 51 3.57 -5.80 7.27
N VAL A 52 3.89 -4.96 6.29
CA VAL A 52 3.23 -4.92 4.98
C VAL A 52 4.28 -4.91 3.87
N ARG A 53 3.98 -5.59 2.77
CA ARG A 53 4.83 -5.61 1.57
C ARG A 53 4.31 -4.60 0.56
N VAL A 54 5.18 -3.68 0.14
CA VAL A 54 4.89 -2.65 -0.87
C VAL A 54 5.93 -2.76 -1.97
N GLY A 55 5.48 -3.10 -3.18
CA GLY A 55 6.39 -3.54 -4.23
C GLY A 55 7.18 -4.76 -3.77
N LYS A 56 8.51 -4.67 -3.80
CA LYS A 56 9.44 -5.70 -3.30
C LYS A 56 9.83 -5.54 -1.83
N ASP A 57 9.51 -4.40 -1.23
CA ASP A 57 10.04 -4.02 0.07
C ASP A 57 9.05 -4.33 1.20
N TRP A 58 9.57 -4.81 2.32
CA TRP A 58 8.80 -4.92 3.55
C TRP A 58 8.89 -3.63 4.37
N TRP A 59 7.75 -3.24 4.94
CA TRP A 59 7.60 -2.09 5.82
C TRP A 59 7.01 -2.57 7.13
N ARG A 60 7.57 -2.12 8.25
CA ARG A 60 7.12 -2.41 9.59
C ARG A 60 6.41 -1.20 10.17
N ASN A 61 5.24 -1.43 10.77
CA ASN A 61 4.63 -0.42 11.62
C ASN A 61 5.41 -0.34 12.95
N SER A 62 5.82 0.85 13.36
CA SER A 62 6.68 1.05 14.53
C SER A 62 5.98 0.82 15.86
N ALA A 63 4.64 0.82 15.88
CA ALA A 63 3.89 0.41 17.06
C ALA A 63 3.91 -1.11 17.21
N SER A 64 4.38 -1.57 18.38
CA SER A 64 4.18 -2.95 18.79
C SER A 64 2.86 -3.09 19.55
N CYS A 65 2.21 -4.23 19.39
CA CYS A 65 0.98 -4.55 20.09
C CYS A 65 0.94 -6.04 20.44
N PRO A 66 0.66 -6.44 21.69
CA PRO A 66 0.55 -7.84 22.07
C PRO A 66 -0.54 -8.62 21.30
N ALA A 67 -1.53 -7.91 20.75
CA ALA A 67 -2.56 -8.52 19.93
C ALA A 67 -2.04 -8.85 18.51
N PHE A 68 -1.02 -8.16 18.00
CA PHE A 68 -0.39 -8.52 16.74
C PHE A 68 0.36 -9.85 16.92
N ALA A 69 -0.19 -10.92 16.36
CA ALA A 69 0.41 -12.24 16.44
C ALA A 69 0.18 -12.99 15.14
N PRO A 70 1.02 -13.99 14.81
CA PRO A 70 0.86 -14.75 13.59
C PRO A 70 -0.56 -15.32 13.42
N ARG A 71 -1.01 -15.39 12.16
CA ARG A 71 -2.31 -15.94 11.76
C ARG A 71 -3.54 -15.11 12.19
N ARG A 72 -3.34 -13.96 12.83
CA ARG A 72 -4.41 -12.96 13.05
C ARG A 72 -4.51 -12.00 11.87
N ALA A 73 -5.63 -11.32 11.78
CA ALA A 73 -5.90 -10.27 10.81
C ALA A 73 -6.27 -8.97 11.51
N ILE A 74 -6.24 -7.86 10.77
CA ILE A 74 -6.79 -6.59 11.22
C ILE A 74 -7.98 -6.17 10.38
N THR A 75 -8.87 -5.41 10.99
CA THR A 75 -9.81 -4.53 10.30
C THR A 75 -9.64 -3.12 10.84
N THR A 76 -9.78 -2.13 9.97
CA THR A 76 -9.64 -0.71 10.30
C THR A 76 -10.84 0.05 9.77
N GLN A 77 -11.40 0.94 10.58
CA GLN A 77 -12.44 1.87 10.12
C GLN A 77 -11.78 3.19 9.75
N LEU A 78 -11.49 3.35 8.45
CA LEU A 78 -10.76 4.50 7.95
C LEU A 78 -11.69 5.42 7.16
N GLN A 79 -11.51 6.73 7.32
CA GLN A 79 -12.17 7.74 6.48
C GLN A 79 -11.42 7.97 5.15
N SER A 80 -10.30 7.27 4.94
CA SER A 80 -9.45 7.37 3.76
C SER A 80 -8.93 5.99 3.33
N SER A 81 -8.29 5.89 2.16
CA SER A 81 -7.61 4.66 1.72
C SER A 81 -6.17 4.53 2.24
N ARG A 82 -5.87 5.10 3.43
CA ARG A 82 -4.52 5.12 4.01
C ARG A 82 -4.55 4.67 5.47
N LEU A 83 -3.57 3.85 5.84
CA LEU A 83 -3.26 3.44 7.22
C LEU A 83 -2.20 4.39 7.78
N CYS A 84 -2.62 5.33 8.60
CA CYS A 84 -1.79 6.36 9.19
C CYS A 84 -1.44 6.07 10.65
N ARG A 85 -0.35 6.67 11.11
CA ARG A 85 -0.07 6.81 12.55
C ARG A 85 -1.32 7.32 13.27
N GLY A 86 -1.65 6.69 14.39
CA GLY A 86 -2.80 7.03 15.23
C GLY A 86 -4.10 6.32 14.86
N ASP A 87 -4.20 5.70 13.68
CA ASP A 87 -5.35 4.88 13.33
C ASP A 87 -5.45 3.67 14.26
N ILE A 88 -6.68 3.20 14.51
CA ILE A 88 -6.94 2.02 15.34
C ILE A 88 -7.25 0.81 14.46
N ALA A 89 -6.44 -0.23 14.60
CA ALA A 89 -6.63 -1.53 13.97
C ALA A 89 -7.24 -2.51 14.97
N VAL A 90 -8.43 -3.03 14.66
CA VAL A 90 -9.06 -4.09 15.44
C VAL A 90 -8.49 -5.43 14.99
N VAL A 91 -7.88 -6.16 15.91
CA VAL A 91 -7.23 -7.43 15.64
C VAL A 91 -8.20 -8.58 15.91
N PHE A 92 -8.28 -9.53 14.99
CA PHE A 92 -9.18 -10.69 15.14
C PHE A 92 -8.56 -11.98 14.56
N LEU A 93 -9.06 -13.13 15.02
CA LEU A 93 -8.76 -14.44 14.44
C LEU A 93 -9.83 -14.79 13.39
N PRO A 94 -9.49 -14.87 12.08
CA PRO A 94 -10.50 -14.97 11.04
C PRO A 94 -11.36 -16.24 11.05
N ARG A 95 -10.81 -17.38 11.48
CA ARG A 95 -11.56 -18.66 11.43
C ARG A 95 -12.56 -18.78 12.58
N GLU A 96 -12.23 -18.18 13.71
CA GLU A 96 -12.96 -18.30 14.98
C GLU A 96 -13.79 -17.04 15.28
N ASN A 97 -13.60 -15.95 14.52
CA ASN A 97 -14.22 -14.64 14.73
C ASN A 97 -13.99 -14.05 16.13
N ILE A 98 -12.86 -14.42 16.77
CA ILE A 98 -12.49 -13.89 18.08
C ILE A 98 -11.76 -12.55 17.88
N SER A 99 -12.25 -11.49 18.52
CA SER A 99 -11.58 -10.19 18.56
C SER A 99 -10.64 -10.08 19.76
N TYR A 100 -9.45 -9.51 19.54
CA TYR A 100 -8.42 -9.27 20.57
C TYR A 100 -8.31 -7.79 20.96
N GLY A 101 -9.23 -6.95 20.46
CA GLY A 101 -9.24 -5.51 20.74
C GLY A 101 -8.51 -4.67 19.69
N GLY A 102 -8.29 -3.40 20.03
CA GLY A 102 -7.71 -2.41 19.14
C GLY A 102 -6.23 -2.11 19.46
N CYS A 103 -5.42 -2.00 18.42
CA CYS A 103 -4.04 -1.51 18.49
C CYS A 103 -3.94 -0.19 17.71
N SER A 104 -3.31 0.81 18.31
CA SER A 104 -2.93 2.03 17.59
C SER A 104 -1.78 1.73 16.62
N LEU A 105 -1.85 2.28 15.41
CA LEU A 105 -0.75 2.22 14.45
C LEU A 105 0.28 3.32 14.71
N GLY A 106 1.55 2.97 14.52
CA GLY A 106 2.71 3.87 14.52
C GLY A 106 3.06 4.40 13.13
N GLU A 107 4.28 4.89 12.99
CA GLU A 107 4.88 5.22 11.69
C GLU A 107 5.29 3.95 10.94
N TRP A 108 5.59 4.08 9.65
CA TRP A 108 6.01 2.97 8.81
C TRP A 108 7.50 3.09 8.49
N GLU A 109 8.25 2.10 8.94
CA GLU A 109 9.69 2.00 8.75
C GLU A 109 9.99 0.94 7.71
N LYS A 110 10.78 1.29 6.69
CA LYS A 110 11.24 0.30 5.72
C LYS A 110 12.21 -0.67 6.38
N LEU A 111 11.96 -1.97 6.21
CA LEU A 111 12.88 -3.01 6.66
C LEU A 111 14.02 -3.16 5.67
N ALA A 112 15.22 -3.41 6.19
CA ALA A 112 16.34 -3.83 5.36
C ALA A 112 15.97 -5.13 4.60
N PRO A 113 16.39 -5.29 3.34
CA PRO A 113 16.24 -6.55 2.64
C PRO A 113 16.84 -7.68 3.46
N VAL A 114 16.09 -8.75 3.65
CA VAL A 114 16.64 -9.99 4.23
C VAL A 114 17.22 -10.77 3.06
N ASP A 115 18.53 -11.05 3.10
CA ASP A 115 19.21 -11.85 2.08
C ASP A 115 18.52 -13.22 1.97
N GLY A 116 17.71 -13.42 0.93
CA GLY A 116 16.95 -14.65 0.69
C GLY A 116 15.54 -14.48 0.13
N ASP A 117 14.93 -13.29 0.21
CA ASP A 117 13.56 -13.04 -0.27
C ASP A 117 13.47 -12.56 -1.74
N ALA A 118 14.60 -12.43 -2.44
CA ALA A 118 14.66 -11.97 -3.83
C ALA A 118 14.20 -13.00 -4.89
N ALA A 119 13.66 -14.16 -4.48
CA ALA A 119 13.45 -15.30 -5.38
C ALA A 119 12.05 -15.97 -5.30
N ARG A 120 11.01 -15.29 -4.81
CA ARG A 120 9.64 -15.85 -4.80
C ARG A 120 8.55 -14.88 -5.26
#